data_AF-A0A661W795-F1
#
_entry.id   AF-A0A661W795-F1
#
_cell.length_a   1.000
_cell.length_b   1.000
_cell.length_c   1.000
_cell.angle_alpha   90.00
_cell.angle_beta   90.00
_cell.angle_gamma   90.00
#
_symmetry.space_group_name_H-M   'P 1'
#
loop_
_entity.id
_entity.type
_entity.pdbx_description
1 polymer ?
#
loop_
_entity_poly.entity_id
_entity_poly.type
_entity_poly.pdbx_seq_one_letter_code
_entity_poly.pdbx_strand_id
1 'polypeptide(L)'
;MTWEYRVCREHYDDERILDDERDGFTIREVHYWDDDETKIHVTTEREMAPFGLSLDQIKSCLEMMTKALDKPVIDLDTLEYYEPTDEEYDAYSDDDGDLDDGIPFN
;
A
#
# COMPACT_ATOMS: atom_id res chain seq x y z
N MET A 1 5.19 -9.26 -8.91
CA MET A 1 4.98 -8.84 -7.50
C MET A 1 5.92 -7.69 -7.13
N THR A 2 5.49 -6.45 -7.37
CA THR A 2 6.30 -5.24 -7.16
C THR A 2 5.45 -4.18 -6.49
N TRP A 3 5.99 -3.57 -5.43
CA TRP A 3 5.38 -2.42 -4.77
C TRP A 3 5.52 -1.17 -5.65
N GLU A 4 4.44 -0.42 -5.78
CA GLU A 4 4.42 0.83 -6.54
C GLU A 4 3.91 2.00 -5.70
N TYR A 5 4.47 3.19 -5.93
CA TYR A 5 3.90 4.42 -5.39
C TYR A 5 2.66 4.83 -6.19
N ARG A 6 1.56 5.12 -5.48
CA ARG A 6 0.31 5.65 -6.04
C ARG A 6 -0.19 6.83 -5.23
N VAL A 7 -0.82 7.78 -5.91
CA VAL A 7 -1.60 8.83 -5.24
C VAL A 7 -2.93 8.23 -4.81
N CYS A 8 -3.23 8.36 -3.53
CA CYS A 8 -4.45 7.91 -2.92
C CYS A 8 -5.25 9.09 -2.40
N ARG A 9 -6.57 9.07 -2.63
CA ARG A 9 -7.54 9.96 -2.01
C ARG A 9 -8.12 9.31 -0.77
N GLU A 10 -8.23 10.07 0.31
CA GLU A 10 -8.79 9.65 1.58
C GLU A 10 -9.75 10.74 2.08
N HIS A 11 -10.97 10.36 2.45
CA HIS A 11 -11.94 11.28 3.00
C HIS A 11 -11.78 11.37 4.52
N TYR A 12 -11.42 12.56 5.00
CA TYR A 12 -11.32 12.85 6.44
C TYR A 12 -12.67 13.24 7.01
N ASP A 13 -13.20 12.41 7.90
CA ASP A 13 -14.41 12.71 8.68
C ASP A 13 -14.05 13.53 9.95
N ASP A 14 -13.48 14.71 9.75
CA ASP A 14 -13.19 15.66 10.82
C ASP A 14 -14.10 16.88 10.68
N GLU A 15 -15.00 17.08 11.65
CA GLU A 15 -15.98 18.19 11.69
C GLU A 15 -15.32 19.58 11.70
N ARG A 16 -14.00 19.68 11.89
CA ARG A 16 -13.25 20.95 11.81
C ARG A 16 -12.86 21.33 10.38
N ILE A 17 -12.95 20.41 9.43
CA ILE A 17 -12.62 20.61 8.02
C ILE A 17 -13.91 20.98 7.28
N LEU A 18 -13.85 21.98 6.40
CA LEU A 18 -15.01 22.36 5.59
C LEU A 18 -15.37 21.20 4.64
N ASP A 19 -16.66 21.01 4.35
CA ASP A 19 -17.14 19.88 3.54
C ASP A 19 -16.47 19.77 2.16
N ASP A 20 -16.03 20.90 1.59
CA ASP A 20 -15.30 20.98 0.33
C ASP A 20 -13.80 20.69 0.43
N GLU A 21 -13.26 20.50 1.64
CA GLU A 21 -11.84 20.25 1.92
C GLU A 21 -11.59 18.88 2.60
N ARG A 22 -12.62 18.04 2.73
CA ARG A 22 -12.51 16.73 3.41
C ARG A 22 -11.64 15.71 2.67
N ASP A 23 -11.41 15.92 1.37
CA ASP A 23 -10.59 15.02 0.56
C ASP A 23 -9.10 15.36 0.69
N GLY A 24 -8.34 14.46 1.31
CA GLY A 24 -6.88 14.50 1.32
C GLY A 24 -6.26 13.66 0.21
N PHE A 25 -5.11 14.10 -0.30
CA PHE A 25 -4.29 13.31 -1.21
C PHE A 25 -2.97 12.94 -0.55
N THR A 26 -2.65 11.65 -0.57
CA THR A 26 -1.41 11.10 0.00
C THR A 26 -0.74 10.19 -1.02
N ILE A 27 0.56 9.95 -0.87
CA ILE A 27 1.26 8.91 -1.63
C ILE A 27 1.41 7.69 -0.74
N ARG A 28 0.97 6.52 -1.23
CA ARG A 28 1.07 5.24 -0.54
C ARG A 28 1.80 4.22 -1.41
N GLU A 29 2.39 3.21 -0.79
CA GLU A 29 2.88 2.03 -1.49
C GLU A 29 1.73 1.05 -1.67
N VAL A 30 1.56 0.55 -2.89
CA VAL A 30 0.46 -0.33 -3.31
C VAL A 30 1.07 -1.57 -3.95
N HIS A 31 0.56 -2.73 -3.56
CA HIS A 31 0.89 -4.02 -4.15
C HIS A 31 -0.34 -4.57 -4.87
N TYR A 32 -0.14 -5.04 -6.09
CA TYR A 32 -1.20 -5.59 -6.95
C TYR A 32 -1.14 -7.12 -7.01
N TRP A 33 -2.29 -7.76 -7.24
CA TRP A 33 -2.39 -9.21 -7.49
C TRP A 33 -1.86 -9.55 -8.88
N ASP A 34 -0.92 -10.50 -8.99
CA ASP A 34 -0.41 -11.06 -10.26
C ASP A 34 -0.17 -10.04 -11.39
N ASP A 35 0.37 -8.87 -11.03
CA ASP A 35 0.64 -7.73 -11.90
C ASP A 35 -0.61 -7.11 -12.59
N ASP A 36 -1.82 -7.42 -12.12
CA ASP A 36 -3.08 -6.77 -12.50
C ASP A 36 -3.27 -5.46 -11.69
N GLU A 37 -2.93 -4.33 -12.31
CA GLU A 37 -3.07 -2.98 -11.71
C GLU A 37 -4.53 -2.60 -11.33
N THR A 38 -5.52 -3.40 -11.71
CA THR A 38 -6.92 -3.19 -11.32
C THR A 38 -7.28 -3.86 -9.99
N LYS A 39 -6.43 -4.77 -9.49
CA LYS A 39 -6.66 -5.54 -8.27
C LYS A 39 -5.59 -5.27 -7.24
N ILE A 40 -5.90 -4.35 -6.33
CA ILE A 40 -5.02 -4.05 -5.20
C ILE A 40 -5.08 -5.21 -4.20
N HIS A 41 -3.92 -5.78 -3.88
CA HIS A 41 -3.76 -6.78 -2.84
C HIS A 41 -3.59 -6.13 -1.47
N VAL A 42 -2.65 -5.17 -1.37
CA VAL A 42 -2.35 -4.49 -0.11
C VAL A 42 -1.88 -3.06 -0.37
N THR A 43 -2.15 -2.16 0.57
CA THR A 43 -1.63 -0.79 0.60
C THR A 43 -0.97 -0.51 1.95
N THR A 44 -0.05 0.44 2.01
CA THR A 44 0.45 0.92 3.30
C THR A 44 -0.64 1.62 4.10
N GLU A 45 -0.65 1.40 5.42
CA GLU A 45 -1.64 2.03 6.31
C GLU A 45 -1.50 3.56 6.37
N ARG A 46 -0.28 4.08 6.15
CA ARG A 46 0.06 5.51 6.22
C ARG A 46 0.74 5.99 4.95
N GLU A 47 0.76 7.31 4.81
CA GLU A 47 1.50 8.01 3.77
C GLU A 47 3.00 7.75 3.85
N MET A 48 3.63 7.69 2.68
CA MET A 48 5.06 7.38 2.56
C MET A 48 5.88 8.66 2.49
N ALA A 49 6.80 8.83 3.43
CA ALA A 49 7.83 9.86 3.37
C ALA A 49 9.05 9.36 2.57
N PRO A 50 9.72 10.21 1.77
CA PRO A 50 10.93 9.82 1.06
C PRO A 50 12.01 9.42 2.06
N PHE A 51 12.69 8.30 1.80
CA PHE A 51 13.71 7.75 2.68
C PHE A 51 14.99 7.37 1.92
N GLY A 52 16.12 7.49 2.61
CA GLY A 52 17.43 7.06 2.10
C GLY A 52 18.54 7.34 3.10
N LEU A 53 19.61 6.54 3.07
CA LEU A 53 20.83 6.73 3.88
C LEU A 53 21.82 7.71 3.24
N SER A 54 21.52 8.19 2.03
CA SER A 54 22.29 9.21 1.32
C SER A 54 21.37 10.16 0.58
N LEU A 55 21.90 11.35 0.22
CA LEU A 55 21.17 12.32 -0.58
C LEU A 55 20.74 11.76 -1.94
N ASP A 56 21.59 10.94 -2.56
CA ASP A 56 21.28 10.35 -3.88
C ASP A 56 20.16 9.30 -3.77
N GLN A 57 20.09 8.56 -2.66
CA GLN A 57 18.96 7.65 -2.40
C GLN A 57 17.65 8.42 -2.19
N ILE A 58 17.68 9.53 -1.44
CA ILE A 58 16.50 10.38 -1.25
C ILE A 58 16.03 10.96 -2.59
N LYS A 59 16.93 11.43 -3.45
CA LYS A 59 16.58 11.92 -4.80
C LYS A 59 15.93 10.84 -5.65
N SER A 60 16.50 9.63 -5.67
CA SER A 60 15.93 8.48 -6.38
C SER A 60 14.53 8.12 -5.87
N CYS A 61 14.34 8.12 -4.55
CA CYS A 61 13.03 7.88 -3.92
C CYS A 61 12.00 8.95 -4.36
N LEU A 62 12.38 10.23 -4.31
CA LEU A 62 11.54 11.33 -4.79
C LEU A 62 11.19 11.22 -6.27
N GLU A 63 12.12 10.80 -7.13
CA GLU A 63 11.86 10.57 -8.55
C GLU A 63 10.81 9.47 -8.76
N MET A 64 10.87 8.38 -7.99
CA MET A 64 9.87 7.32 -8.04
C MET A 64 8.51 7.79 -7.53
N MET A 65 8.47 8.50 -6.40
CA MET A 65 7.23 9.08 -5.86
C MET A 65 6.60 10.10 -6.81
N THR A 66 7.41 10.91 -7.50
CA THR A 66 6.91 11.90 -8.47
C THR A 66 6.19 11.23 -9.63
N LYS A 67 6.66 10.07 -10.10
CA LYS A 67 5.98 9.30 -11.16
C LYS A 67 4.59 8.81 -10.75
N ALA A 68 4.28 8.74 -9.45
CA ALA A 68 2.94 8.40 -8.98
C ALA A 68 1.90 9.45 -9.39
N LEU A 69 2.33 10.72 -9.54
CA LEU A 69 1.45 11.83 -9.95
C LEU A 69 0.96 11.71 -11.39
N ASP A 70 1.65 10.95 -12.23
CA ASP A 70 1.27 10.69 -13.63
C ASP A 70 0.29 9.51 -13.76
N LYS A 71 0.03 8.78 -12.66
CA LYS A 71 -0.85 7.60 -12.62
C LYS A 71 -2.25 7.98 -12.13
N PRO A 72 -3.29 7.17 -12.45
CA PRO A 72 -4.63 7.39 -11.90
C PRO A 72 -4.65 7.38 -10.36
N VAL A 73 -5.42 8.30 -9.79
CA VAL A 73 -5.65 8.38 -8.34
C VAL A 73 -6.51 7.21 -7.88
N ILE A 74 -6.10 6.58 -6.78
CA ILE A 74 -6.85 5.51 -6.12
C ILE A 74 -7.72 6.13 -5.03
N ASP A 75 -9.01 5.82 -5.03
CA ASP A 75 -9.94 6.32 -4.02
C ASP A 75 -10.16 5.27 -2.94
N LEU A 76 -9.55 5.46 -1.77
CA LEU A 76 -9.47 4.42 -0.73
C LEU A 76 -10.85 4.09 -0.15
N ASP A 77 -11.76 5.05 -0.10
CA ASP A 77 -13.11 4.85 0.46
C ASP A 77 -14.02 4.02 -0.46
N THR A 78 -13.62 3.84 -1.71
CA THR A 78 -14.36 3.04 -2.70
C THR A 78 -13.70 1.69 -2.98
N LEU A 79 -12.61 1.36 -2.29
CA LEU A 79 -11.95 0.08 -2.46
C LEU A 79 -12.84 -1.05 -1.93
N GLU A 80 -13.24 -1.94 -2.83
CA GLU A 80 -13.86 -3.20 -2.46
C GLU A 80 -12.77 -4.18 -2.02
N TYR A 81 -12.86 -4.65 -0.78
CA TYR A 81 -12.00 -5.71 -0.27
C TYR A 81 -12.47 -7.05 -0.82
N TYR A 82 -11.63 -7.71 -1.60
CA TYR A 82 -11.83 -9.10 -1.98
C TYR A 82 -11.27 -9.99 -0.87
N GLU A 83 -12.13 -10.79 -0.23
CA GLU A 83 -11.66 -11.90 0.59
C GLU A 83 -11.04 -12.94 -0.37
N PRO A 84 -9.75 -13.30 -0.20
CA PRO A 84 -9.16 -14.35 -1.02
C PRO A 84 -9.95 -15.64 -0.83
N THR A 85 -10.18 -16.38 -1.91
CA THR A 85 -10.85 -17.68 -1.82
C THR A 85 -9.89 -18.70 -1.18
N ASP A 86 -10.44 -19.74 -0.55
CA ASP A 86 -9.63 -20.78 0.12
C ASP A 86 -8.55 -21.39 -0.82
N GLU A 87 -8.80 -21.45 -2.13
CA GLU A 87 -7.83 -21.94 -3.14
C GLU A 87 -6.65 -20.98 -3.38
N GLU A 88 -6.83 -19.67 -3.19
CA GLU A 88 -5.74 -18.68 -3.30
C GLU A 88 -4.89 -18.62 -2.03
N TYR A 89 -5.45 -18.97 -0.86
CA TYR A 89 -4.73 -18.96 0.42
C TYR A 89 -3.64 -20.04 0.49
N ASP A 90 -3.93 -21.23 -0.03
CA ASP A 90 -3.00 -22.37 -0.06
C ASP A 90 -1.75 -22.11 -0.94
N ALA A 91 -1.84 -21.21 -1.92
CA ALA A 91 -0.71 -20.85 -2.80
C ALA A 91 0.36 -19.99 -2.10
N TYR A 92 0.02 -19.33 -0.97
CA TYR A 92 0.93 -18.50 -0.18
C TYR A 92 1.40 -19.16 1.12
N SER A 93 0.85 -20.33 1.49
CA SER A 93 1.27 -21.08 2.68
C SER A 93 2.42 -22.07 2.43
N ASP A 94 2.84 -22.26 1.17
CA ASP A 94 3.84 -23.28 0.80
C ASP A 94 5.31 -22.84 0.98
N ASP A 95 5.59 -21.66 1.58
CA ASP A 95 6.94 -21.20 1.95
C ASP A 95 7.15 -21.10 3.47
N ASP A 96 6.46 -21.94 4.26
CA ASP A 96 6.89 -22.23 5.63
C ASP A 96 8.08 -23.20 5.59
N GLY A 97 9.27 -22.63 5.38
CA GLY A 97 10.49 -23.27 5.82
C GLY A 97 10.39 -23.55 7.33
N ASP A 98 10.36 -24.85 7.66
CA ASP A 98 10.40 -25.43 9.01
C ASP A 98 10.98 -24.48 10.07
N LEU A 99 10.12 -23.83 10.86
CA LEU A 99 10.49 -23.35 12.19
C LEU A 99 10.12 -24.43 13.20
N ASP A 100 11.05 -25.38 13.31
CA ASP A 100 11.20 -26.31 14.41
C ASP A 100 11.38 -25.56 15.75
N ASP A 101 10.99 -26.27 16.81
CA ASP A 101 11.35 -26.09 18.22
C ASP A 101 10.99 -24.79 18.98
N GLY A 102 9.74 -24.76 19.44
CA GLY A 102 9.42 -24.84 20.88
C GLY A 102 10.02 -23.80 21.83
N ILE A 103 9.23 -22.81 22.22
CA ILE A 103 9.46 -22.03 23.45
C ILE A 103 8.13 -21.91 24.22
N PRO A 104 8.03 -22.40 25.47
CA PRO A 104 6.85 -22.21 26.28
C PRO A 104 6.79 -20.77 26.79
N PHE A 105 5.63 -20.15 26.66
CA PHE A 105 5.32 -18.88 27.31
C PHE A 105 5.42 -19.03 28.82
N ASN A 106 6.11 -18.09 29.47
CA ASN A 106 6.07 -17.86 30.91
C ASN A 106 5.91 -16.37 31.18
#